data_AF-A0A935J5E7-F1
#
_entry.id   AF-A0A935J5E7-F1
#
_cell.length_a   1.000
_cell.length_b   1.000
_cell.length_c   1.000
_cell.angle_alpha   90.00
_cell.angle_beta   90.00
_cell.angle_gamma   90.00
#
_symmetry.space_group_name_H-M   'P 1'
#
loop_
_entity.id
_entity.type
_entity.pdbx_description
1 polymer ?
#
loop_
_entity_poly.entity_id
_entity_poly.type
_entity_poly.pdbx_seq_one_letter_code
_entity_poly.pdbx_strand_id
1 'polypeptide(L)'
;MEKQNQFNWKVFMALWGASIFGTLAVLPYALTLQASTLEKITTAVPLSVIIMAQVIQSVVLFGIATSLGLLLAKRIGLGAPLLERFFAGQKMADHIKPFLLPVILFGSVGGLIIIGLDKFVFMPALATELVQEGGSQTAPWQGFLASFYGGISEEVLLRLFLMSLLAWLGKFISHTADGKPTTGVLWIANILAAILFGLGHLPATAAIMTITPLVVVRALVLNGFLGIGFGYFYSKYGLESAMLSHFSADIILHVVFSI
;
A
#
# COMPACT_ATOMS: atom_id res chain seq x y z
N MET A 1 -22.55 2.88 29.98
CA MET A 1 -21.24 2.60 29.36
C MET A 1 -21.37 2.11 27.91
N GLU A 2 -22.24 2.72 27.08
CA GLU A 2 -22.76 2.04 25.87
C GLU A 2 -22.52 2.81 24.54
N LYS A 3 -21.69 3.86 24.53
CA LYS A 3 -21.41 4.66 23.32
C LYS A 3 -20.15 4.25 22.55
N GLN A 4 -19.33 3.33 23.06
CA GLN A 4 -18.01 3.05 22.48
C GLN A 4 -18.01 2.06 21.30
N ASN A 5 -19.14 1.46 20.91
CA ASN A 5 -19.15 0.36 19.93
C ASN A 5 -19.74 0.67 18.55
N GLN A 6 -20.05 1.93 18.24
CA GLN A 6 -20.57 2.28 16.92
C GLN A 6 -19.45 2.32 15.85
N PHE A 7 -19.78 1.83 14.66
CA PHE A 7 -18.92 1.91 13.48
C PHE A 7 -18.75 3.37 13.04
N ASN A 8 -17.52 3.82 12.80
CA ASN A 8 -17.25 5.21 12.44
C ASN A 8 -17.46 5.45 10.93
N TRP A 9 -18.70 5.72 10.54
CA TRP A 9 -19.08 5.96 9.15
C TRP A 9 -18.33 7.12 8.49
N LYS A 10 -17.96 8.17 9.25
CA LYS A 10 -17.23 9.31 8.69
C LYS A 10 -15.81 8.91 8.26
N VAL A 11 -15.11 8.17 9.12
CA VAL A 11 -13.77 7.63 8.80
C VAL A 11 -13.86 6.62 7.66
N PHE A 12 -14.87 5.75 7.67
CA PHE A 12 -15.11 4.81 6.57
C PHE A 12 -15.28 5.54 5.24
N MET A 13 -16.18 6.53 5.15
CA MET A 13 -16.44 7.25 3.90
C MET A 13 -15.21 8.03 3.43
N ALA A 14 -14.43 8.60 4.35
CA ALA A 14 -13.19 9.28 4.02
C ALA A 14 -12.14 8.33 3.43
N LEU A 15 -11.87 7.21 4.10
CA LEU A 15 -10.89 6.24 3.63
C LEU A 15 -11.33 5.56 2.34
N TRP A 16 -12.58 5.14 2.25
CA TRP A 16 -13.13 4.52 1.06
C TRP A 16 -13.08 5.48 -0.14
N GLY A 17 -13.58 6.71 0.03
CA GLY A 17 -13.52 7.74 -1.01
C GLY A 17 -12.09 8.08 -1.43
N ALA A 18 -11.16 8.15 -0.48
CA ALA A 18 -9.74 8.40 -0.75
C ALA A 18 -9.09 7.24 -1.51
N SER A 19 -9.44 5.98 -1.21
CA SER A 19 -8.98 4.83 -1.98
C SER A 19 -9.52 4.84 -3.42
N ILE A 20 -10.77 5.26 -3.63
CA ILE A 20 -11.33 5.41 -4.99
C ILE A 20 -10.62 6.53 -5.74
N PHE A 21 -10.34 7.65 -5.07
CA PHE A 21 -9.51 8.71 -5.64
C PHE A 21 -8.13 8.18 -6.03
N GLY A 22 -7.46 7.41 -5.17
CA GLY A 22 -6.19 6.76 -5.49
C GLY A 22 -6.28 5.87 -6.73
N THR A 23 -7.34 5.05 -6.85
CA THR A 23 -7.57 4.22 -8.04
C THR A 23 -7.67 5.04 -9.32
N LEU A 24 -8.35 6.19 -9.28
CA LEU A 24 -8.46 7.07 -10.44
C LEU A 24 -7.13 7.79 -10.71
N ALA A 25 -6.41 8.19 -9.66
CA ALA A 25 -5.14 8.90 -9.75
C ALA A 25 -4.03 8.03 -10.37
N VAL A 26 -4.02 6.73 -10.13
CA VAL A 26 -3.00 5.83 -10.72
C VAL A 26 -3.24 5.50 -12.20
N LEU A 27 -4.44 5.79 -12.75
CA LEU A 27 -4.77 5.41 -14.13
C LEU A 27 -3.77 5.91 -15.17
N PRO A 28 -3.31 7.18 -15.19
CA PRO A 28 -2.35 7.63 -16.18
C PRO A 28 -1.04 6.83 -16.14
N TYR A 29 -0.55 6.54 -14.93
CA TYR A 29 0.66 5.76 -14.71
C TYR A 29 0.48 4.31 -15.20
N ALA A 30 -0.62 3.66 -14.81
CA ALA A 30 -0.94 2.29 -15.20
C ALA A 30 -1.14 2.15 -16.72
N LEU A 31 -1.82 3.10 -17.36
CA LEU A 31 -2.05 3.11 -18.81
C LEU A 31 -0.73 3.23 -19.59
N THR A 32 0.22 4.04 -19.11
CA THR A 32 1.55 4.16 -19.75
C THR A 32 2.38 2.89 -19.60
N LEU A 33 2.42 2.29 -18.41
CA LEU A 33 3.20 1.07 -18.17
C LEU A 33 2.62 -0.16 -18.91
N GLN A 34 1.30 -0.23 -19.06
CA GLN A 34 0.62 -1.38 -19.64
C GLN A 34 0.16 -1.16 -21.09
N ALA A 35 0.67 -0.12 -21.76
CA ALA A 35 0.21 0.27 -23.10
C ALA A 35 0.24 -0.89 -24.11
N SER A 36 1.33 -1.69 -24.13
CA SER A 36 1.49 -2.84 -25.03
C SER A 36 0.49 -3.98 -24.75
N THR A 37 0.16 -4.22 -23.48
CA THR A 37 -0.85 -5.21 -23.08
C THR A 37 -2.25 -4.71 -23.40
N LEU A 38 -2.52 -3.43 -23.16
CA LEU A 38 -3.81 -2.81 -23.45
C LEU A 38 -4.08 -2.76 -24.95
N GLU A 39 -3.09 -2.50 -25.80
CA GLU A 39 -3.25 -2.54 -27.26
C GLU A 39 -3.79 -3.89 -27.75
N LYS A 40 -3.30 -5.00 -27.16
CA LYS A 40 -3.78 -6.35 -27.50
C LYS A 40 -5.22 -6.59 -27.05
N ILE A 41 -5.58 -6.19 -25.83
CA ILE A 41 -6.91 -6.42 -25.24
C ILE A 41 -7.97 -5.52 -25.90
N THR A 42 -7.60 -4.29 -26.22
CA THR A 42 -8.53 -3.28 -26.77
C THR A 42 -9.02 -3.57 -28.18
N THR A 43 -8.43 -4.57 -28.85
CA THR A 43 -8.98 -5.13 -30.09
C THR A 43 -10.35 -5.81 -29.90
N ALA A 44 -10.62 -6.34 -28.70
CA ALA A 44 -11.85 -7.08 -28.39
C ALA A 44 -12.75 -6.35 -27.38
N VAL A 45 -12.18 -5.55 -26.48
CA VAL A 45 -12.93 -4.86 -25.41
C VAL A 45 -12.59 -3.38 -25.40
N PRO A 46 -13.57 -2.46 -25.51
CA PRO A 46 -13.30 -1.03 -25.46
C PRO A 46 -12.61 -0.61 -24.16
N LEU A 47 -11.62 0.30 -24.25
CA LEU A 47 -10.88 0.80 -23.08
C LEU A 47 -11.79 1.35 -21.98
N SER A 48 -12.90 2.01 -22.35
CA SER A 48 -13.89 2.52 -21.40
C SER A 48 -14.53 1.41 -20.56
N VAL A 49 -14.77 0.23 -21.13
CA VAL A 49 -15.31 -0.93 -20.42
C VAL A 49 -14.29 -1.48 -19.43
N ILE A 50 -13.01 -1.54 -19.81
CA ILE A 50 -11.91 -1.99 -18.93
C ILE A 50 -11.79 -1.06 -17.73
N ILE A 51 -11.73 0.26 -17.97
CA ILE A 51 -11.62 1.27 -16.90
C ILE A 51 -12.85 1.21 -15.99
N MET A 52 -14.05 1.12 -16.55
CA MET A 52 -15.29 1.03 -15.77
C MET A 52 -15.30 -0.24 -14.90
N ALA A 53 -14.90 -1.38 -15.45
CA ALA A 53 -14.81 -2.63 -14.70
C ALA A 53 -13.79 -2.52 -13.54
N GLN A 54 -12.62 -1.94 -13.79
CA GLN A 54 -11.58 -1.73 -12.78
C GLN A 54 -12.06 -0.78 -11.66
N VAL A 55 -12.76 0.30 -12.01
CA VAL A 55 -13.31 1.24 -11.01
C VAL A 55 -14.40 0.55 -10.19
N ILE A 56 -15.35 -0.16 -10.81
CA ILE A 56 -16.40 -0.90 -10.09
C ILE A 56 -15.77 -1.94 -9.15
N GLN A 57 -14.80 -2.71 -9.64
CA GLN A 57 -14.06 -3.67 -8.83
C GLN A 57 -13.40 -2.98 -7.62
N SER A 58 -12.76 -1.83 -7.83
CA SER A 58 -12.08 -1.08 -6.77
C SER A 58 -13.07 -0.53 -5.74
N VAL A 59 -14.22 -0.02 -6.19
CA VAL A 59 -15.32 0.45 -5.34
C VAL A 59 -15.77 -0.66 -4.37
N VAL A 60 -16.01 -1.86 -4.90
CA VAL A 60 -16.42 -3.02 -4.09
C VAL A 60 -15.28 -3.49 -3.18
N LEU A 61 -14.07 -3.66 -3.73
CA LEU A 61 -12.90 -4.14 -2.99
C LEU A 61 -12.58 -3.24 -1.81
N PHE A 62 -12.44 -1.92 -2.03
CA PHE A 62 -12.12 -0.99 -0.96
C PHE A 62 -13.29 -0.79 0.00
N GLY A 63 -14.54 -0.97 -0.43
CA GLY A 63 -15.68 -0.98 0.49
C GLY A 63 -15.57 -2.13 1.49
N ILE A 64 -15.30 -3.34 1.00
CA ILE A 64 -15.09 -4.52 1.84
C ILE A 64 -13.84 -4.36 2.71
N ALA A 65 -12.69 -4.03 2.12
CA ALA A 65 -11.43 -3.92 2.83
C ALA A 65 -11.47 -2.83 3.91
N THR A 66 -11.99 -1.64 3.62
CA THR A 66 -12.10 -0.54 4.60
C THR A 66 -13.07 -0.92 5.73
N SER A 67 -14.21 -1.52 5.41
CA SER A 67 -15.22 -1.89 6.42
C SER A 67 -14.69 -2.96 7.38
N LEU A 68 -14.17 -4.08 6.86
CA LEU A 68 -13.57 -5.13 7.67
C LEU A 68 -12.31 -4.65 8.38
N GLY A 69 -11.48 -3.88 7.70
CA GLY A 69 -10.24 -3.33 8.26
C GLY A 69 -10.49 -2.44 9.48
N LEU A 70 -11.44 -1.50 9.41
CA LEU A 70 -11.82 -0.68 10.57
C LEU A 70 -12.38 -1.51 11.74
N LEU A 71 -13.19 -2.54 11.45
CA LEU A 71 -13.74 -3.44 12.46
C LEU A 71 -12.64 -4.26 13.15
N LEU A 72 -11.70 -4.79 12.38
CA LEU A 72 -10.63 -5.64 12.87
C LEU A 72 -9.55 -4.82 13.59
N ALA A 73 -9.14 -3.68 13.03
CA ALA A 73 -8.18 -2.76 13.63
C ALA A 73 -8.62 -2.37 15.05
N LYS A 74 -9.89 -1.98 15.22
CA LYS A 74 -10.44 -1.66 16.54
C LYS A 74 -10.33 -2.82 17.53
N ARG A 75 -10.57 -4.06 17.08
CA ARG A 75 -10.49 -5.29 17.92
C ARG A 75 -9.07 -5.67 18.33
N ILE A 76 -8.06 -5.11 17.67
CA ILE A 76 -6.64 -5.32 17.99
C ILE A 76 -5.98 -4.07 18.57
N GLY A 77 -6.73 -2.99 18.77
CA GLY A 77 -6.23 -1.73 19.35
C GLY A 77 -5.52 -0.80 18.37
N LEU A 78 -5.73 -0.98 17.06
CA LEU A 78 -5.22 -0.12 15.99
C LEU A 78 -6.37 0.67 15.32
N GLY A 79 -6.04 1.63 14.46
CA GLY A 79 -7.05 2.45 13.77
C GLY A 79 -6.45 3.59 12.94
N ALA A 80 -7.27 4.61 12.67
CA ALA A 80 -6.90 5.81 11.92
C ALA A 80 -7.03 7.05 12.85
N PRO A 81 -6.12 7.22 13.83
CA PRO A 81 -6.27 8.17 14.91
C PRO A 81 -6.35 9.63 14.47
N LEU A 82 -5.74 10.02 13.34
CA LEU A 82 -5.85 11.41 12.88
C LEU A 82 -7.24 11.69 12.30
N LEU A 83 -7.75 10.80 11.45
CA LEU A 83 -9.08 10.91 10.87
C LEU A 83 -10.17 10.82 11.94
N GLU A 84 -10.02 9.90 12.90
CA GLU A 84 -10.95 9.77 14.02
C GLU A 84 -11.01 11.08 14.83
N ARG A 85 -9.87 11.71 15.09
CA ARG A 85 -9.79 12.97 15.84
C ARG A 85 -10.31 14.15 15.02
N PHE A 86 -10.01 14.20 13.72
CA PHE A 86 -10.54 15.21 12.80
C PHE A 86 -12.07 15.22 12.82
N PHE A 87 -12.71 14.06 12.65
CA PHE A 87 -14.16 13.96 12.65
C PHE A 87 -14.81 14.11 14.04
N ALA A 88 -14.02 13.96 15.10
CA ALA A 88 -14.41 14.26 16.48
C ALA A 88 -14.19 15.73 16.87
N GLY A 89 -13.68 16.58 15.97
CA GLY A 89 -13.40 18.00 16.26
C GLY A 89 -12.24 18.22 17.24
N GLN A 90 -11.33 17.26 17.36
CA GLN A 90 -10.20 17.30 18.27
C GLN A 90 -8.93 17.86 17.60
N LYS A 91 -8.05 18.49 18.38
CA LYS A 91 -6.78 19.06 17.88
C LYS A 91 -5.81 17.97 17.43
N MET A 92 -5.52 17.87 16.13
CA MET A 92 -4.63 16.85 15.55
C MET A 92 -3.13 17.06 15.84
N ALA A 93 -2.69 18.31 16.05
CA ALA A 93 -1.28 18.69 16.06
C ALA A 93 -0.40 17.86 17.02
N ASP A 94 -0.91 17.56 18.21
CA ASP A 94 -0.16 16.82 19.24
C ASP A 94 0.07 15.35 18.89
N HIS A 95 -0.70 14.80 17.94
CA HIS A 95 -0.58 13.40 17.50
C HIS A 95 0.26 13.25 16.22
N ILE A 96 0.38 14.30 15.40
CA ILE A 96 1.17 14.28 14.16
C ILE A 96 2.65 14.51 14.44
N LYS A 97 2.97 15.51 15.28
CA LYS A 97 4.35 15.93 15.57
C LYS A 97 5.30 14.78 15.95
N PRO A 98 4.90 13.79 16.77
CA PRO A 98 5.81 12.73 17.21
C PRO A 98 6.32 11.82 16.10
N PHE A 99 5.61 11.71 14.97
CA PHE A 99 5.98 10.78 13.90
C PHE A 99 6.27 11.44 12.55
N LEU A 100 5.88 12.70 12.33
CA LEU A 100 5.98 13.37 11.03
C LEU A 100 7.37 13.26 10.38
N LEU A 101 8.42 13.68 11.09
CA LEU A 101 9.79 13.63 10.56
C LEU A 101 10.31 12.19 10.41
N PRO A 102 10.20 11.29 11.42
CA PRO A 102 10.62 9.90 11.27
C PRO A 102 9.99 9.16 10.08
N VAL A 103 8.69 9.32 9.83
CA VAL A 103 8.02 8.58 8.74
C VAL A 103 8.41 9.11 7.37
N ILE A 104 8.55 10.43 7.22
CA ILE A 104 8.99 11.04 5.95
C ILE A 104 10.45 10.64 5.66
N LEU A 105 11.33 10.71 6.66
CA LEU A 105 12.73 10.31 6.50
C LEU A 105 12.85 8.82 6.17
N PHE A 106 12.11 7.95 6.87
CA PHE A 106 12.12 6.52 6.59
C PHE A 106 11.65 6.23 5.17
N GLY A 107 10.52 6.80 4.75
CA GLY A 107 10.01 6.65 3.39
C GLY A 107 11.00 7.13 2.34
N SER A 108 11.53 8.34 2.50
CA SER A 108 12.45 8.96 1.53
C SER A 108 13.77 8.19 1.42
N VAL A 109 14.41 7.87 2.54
CA VAL A 109 15.65 7.08 2.56
C VAL A 109 15.38 5.66 2.07
N GLY A 110 14.23 5.08 2.43
CA GLY A 110 13.76 3.81 1.93
C GLY A 110 13.67 3.76 0.40
N GLY A 111 13.06 4.77 -0.22
CA GLY A 111 12.99 4.89 -1.67
C GLY A 111 14.38 4.93 -2.33
N LEU A 112 15.33 5.68 -1.74
CA LEU A 112 16.73 5.69 -2.23
C LEU A 112 17.40 4.32 -2.11
N ILE A 113 17.14 3.58 -1.02
CA ILE A 113 17.64 2.21 -0.84
C ILE A 113 17.06 1.28 -1.90
N ILE A 114 15.75 1.36 -2.19
CA ILE A 114 15.10 0.56 -3.24
C ILE A 114 15.71 0.85 -4.60
N ILE A 115 15.94 2.12 -4.96
CA ILE A 115 16.64 2.51 -6.20
C ILE A 115 18.03 1.88 -6.25
N GLY A 116 18.79 1.99 -5.15
CA GLY A 116 20.14 1.44 -5.07
C GLY A 116 20.16 -0.09 -5.23
N LEU A 117 19.26 -0.79 -4.54
CA LEU A 117 19.12 -2.25 -4.65
C LEU A 117 18.76 -2.66 -6.08
N ASP A 118 17.80 -1.98 -6.70
CA ASP A 118 17.41 -2.33 -8.05
C ASP A 118 18.55 -2.09 -9.06
N LYS A 119 19.13 -0.89 -9.03
CA LYS A 119 20.16 -0.47 -9.97
C LYS A 119 21.48 -1.24 -9.84
N PHE A 120 21.91 -1.53 -8.60
CA PHE A 120 23.24 -2.10 -8.35
C PHE A 120 23.23 -3.59 -8.03
N VAL A 121 22.07 -4.19 -7.73
CA VAL A 121 21.97 -5.62 -7.39
C VAL A 121 21.09 -6.36 -8.40
N PHE A 122 19.84 -5.96 -8.55
CA PHE A 122 18.88 -6.75 -9.34
C PHE A 122 19.04 -6.57 -10.85
N MET A 123 19.17 -5.34 -11.35
CA MET A 123 19.36 -5.08 -12.78
C MET A 123 20.62 -5.75 -13.34
N PRO A 124 21.80 -5.68 -12.70
CA PRO A 124 22.98 -6.41 -13.16
C PRO A 124 22.80 -7.93 -13.13
N ALA A 125 22.10 -8.47 -12.13
CA ALA A 125 21.82 -9.90 -12.02
C ALA A 125 20.80 -10.39 -13.06
N LEU A 126 19.89 -9.52 -13.52
CA LEU A 126 18.91 -9.81 -14.55
C LEU A 126 19.41 -9.55 -15.97
N ALA A 127 20.57 -8.91 -16.15
CA ALA A 127 21.13 -8.57 -17.46
C ALA A 127 21.32 -9.78 -18.40
N THR A 128 21.47 -10.98 -17.84
CA THR A 128 21.54 -12.24 -18.62
C THR A 128 20.18 -12.82 -19.00
N GLU A 129 19.10 -12.37 -18.36
CA GLU A 129 17.72 -12.83 -18.56
C GLU A 129 16.84 -11.82 -19.33
N LEU A 130 17.26 -10.55 -19.40
CA LEU A 130 16.55 -9.45 -20.07
C LEU A 130 16.74 -9.52 -21.60
N VAL A 131 15.79 -10.15 -22.30
CA VAL A 131 15.77 -10.17 -23.78
C VAL A 131 14.98 -8.99 -24.37
N GLN A 132 14.18 -8.25 -23.59
CA GLN A 132 13.45 -7.08 -24.10
C GLN A 132 13.21 -6.05 -22.99
N GLU A 133 14.00 -4.97 -22.96
CA GLU A 133 13.62 -3.76 -22.25
C GLU A 133 13.00 -2.76 -23.23
N GLY A 134 11.68 -2.82 -23.33
CA GLY A 134 10.83 -1.74 -23.83
C GLY A 134 10.03 -1.15 -22.67
N GLY A 135 10.70 -0.75 -21.58
CA GLY A 135 10.04 -0.11 -20.45
C GLY A 135 9.54 1.27 -20.85
N SER A 136 8.23 1.48 -20.82
CA SER A 136 7.62 2.79 -21.04
C SER A 136 8.00 3.69 -19.86
N GLN A 137 8.78 4.75 -20.09
CA GLN A 137 9.08 5.72 -19.04
C GLN A 137 7.82 6.51 -18.71
N THR A 138 7.48 6.55 -17.42
CA THR A 138 6.38 7.38 -16.93
C THR A 138 6.88 8.79 -16.66
N ALA A 139 6.00 9.78 -16.85
CA ALA A 139 6.31 11.16 -16.52
C ALA A 139 6.17 11.40 -15.01
N PRO A 140 6.96 12.31 -14.41
CA PRO A 140 6.92 12.59 -12.97
C PRO A 140 5.53 12.91 -12.42
N TRP A 141 4.67 13.58 -13.20
CA TRP A 141 3.30 13.89 -12.77
C TRP A 141 2.40 12.65 -12.68
N GLN A 142 2.64 11.64 -13.54
CA GLN A 142 1.94 10.36 -13.47
C GLN A 142 2.38 9.61 -12.20
N GLY A 143 3.68 9.62 -11.92
CA GLY A 143 4.23 9.08 -10.68
C GLY A 143 3.68 9.75 -9.43
N PHE A 144 3.55 11.09 -9.44
CA PHE A 144 2.96 11.84 -8.33
C PHE A 144 1.51 11.44 -8.06
N LEU A 145 0.71 11.25 -9.12
CA LEU A 145 -0.67 10.78 -8.97
C LEU A 145 -0.71 9.32 -8.49
N ALA A 146 0.19 8.47 -8.99
CA ALA A 146 0.34 7.08 -8.52
C ALA A 146 0.72 7.01 -7.03
N SER A 147 1.48 7.96 -6.51
CA SER A 147 1.83 8.03 -5.08
C SER A 147 0.61 8.12 -4.16
N PHE A 148 -0.52 8.67 -4.61
CA PHE A 148 -1.75 8.64 -3.83
C PHE A 148 -2.35 7.24 -3.73
N TYR A 149 -2.18 6.40 -4.76
CA TYR A 149 -2.61 5.01 -4.71
C TYR A 149 -1.75 4.20 -3.75
N GLY A 150 -0.42 4.26 -3.86
CA GLY A 150 0.49 3.59 -2.92
C GLY A 150 0.29 4.09 -1.49
N GLY A 151 0.35 5.42 -1.32
CA GLY A 151 0.16 6.07 -0.03
C GLY A 151 -1.21 5.89 0.63
N ILE A 152 -2.29 5.59 -0.10
CA ILE A 152 -3.65 5.49 0.49
C ILE A 152 -4.24 4.10 0.25
N SER A 153 -4.46 3.75 -1.02
CA SER A 153 -5.18 2.54 -1.41
C SER A 153 -4.45 1.28 -0.96
N GLU A 154 -3.14 1.21 -1.16
CA GLU A 154 -2.36 0.04 -0.73
C GLU A 154 -2.30 -0.07 0.80
N GLU A 155 -2.16 1.05 1.52
CA GLU A 155 -2.18 1.04 2.98
C GLU A 155 -3.55 0.63 3.57
N VAL A 156 -4.65 1.02 2.93
CA VAL A 156 -5.99 0.54 3.31
C VAL A 156 -6.08 -0.98 3.12
N LEU A 157 -5.59 -1.51 1.99
CA LEU A 157 -5.65 -2.95 1.73
C LEU A 157 -4.71 -3.75 2.64
N LEU A 158 -3.49 -3.26 2.85
CA LEU A 158 -2.43 -4.01 3.51
C LEU A 158 -2.39 -3.79 5.01
N ARG A 159 -2.43 -2.53 5.47
CA ARG A 159 -2.25 -2.21 6.89
C ARG A 159 -3.60 -2.28 7.58
N LEU A 160 -4.56 -1.50 7.08
CA LEU A 160 -5.87 -1.46 7.71
C LEU A 160 -6.59 -2.80 7.60
N PHE A 161 -6.64 -3.43 6.42
CA PHE A 161 -7.34 -4.70 6.23
C PHE A 161 -6.47 -5.93 6.53
N LEU A 162 -5.49 -6.25 5.67
CA LEU A 162 -4.79 -7.53 5.71
C LEU A 162 -3.99 -7.76 6.99
N MET A 163 -3.16 -6.81 7.40
CA MET A 163 -2.37 -6.89 8.63
C MET A 163 -3.28 -6.96 9.85
N SER A 164 -4.36 -6.17 9.90
CA SER A 164 -5.32 -6.26 11.00
C SER A 164 -6.05 -7.60 11.05
N LEU A 165 -6.38 -8.19 9.90
CA LEU A 165 -6.96 -9.53 9.80
C LEU A 165 -6.00 -10.60 10.33
N LEU A 166 -4.75 -10.58 9.86
CA LEU A 166 -3.72 -11.52 10.30
C LEU A 166 -3.42 -11.39 11.80
N ALA A 167 -3.32 -10.17 12.32
CA ALA A 167 -3.11 -9.92 13.74
C ALA A 167 -4.34 -10.34 14.58
N TRP A 168 -5.55 -10.08 14.09
CA TRP A 168 -6.77 -10.51 14.76
C TRP A 168 -6.87 -12.03 14.84
N LEU A 169 -6.52 -12.76 13.76
CA LEU A 169 -6.43 -14.22 13.78
C LEU A 169 -5.33 -14.71 14.72
N GLY A 170 -4.14 -14.11 14.67
CA GLY A 170 -3.01 -14.49 15.50
C GLY A 170 -3.25 -14.28 17.01
N LYS A 171 -4.16 -13.37 17.38
CA LYS A 171 -4.52 -13.15 18.79
C LYS A 171 -5.14 -14.38 19.48
N PHE A 172 -5.76 -15.27 18.70
CA PHE A 172 -6.29 -16.54 19.22
C PHE A 172 -5.18 -17.53 19.61
N ILE A 173 -3.94 -17.29 19.15
CA ILE A 173 -2.75 -18.06 19.54
C ILE A 173 -2.05 -17.38 20.71
N SER A 174 -1.83 -16.06 20.63
CA SER A 174 -1.12 -15.30 21.65
C SER A 174 -1.70 -13.90 21.80
N HIS A 175 -2.16 -13.57 23.01
CA HIS A 175 -2.72 -12.27 23.34
C HIS A 175 -2.24 -11.77 24.71
N THR A 176 -2.34 -10.47 24.91
CA THR A 176 -2.10 -9.77 26.18
C THR A 176 -3.27 -9.95 27.14
N ALA A 177 -3.09 -9.58 28.42
CA ALA A 177 -4.14 -9.69 29.43
C ALA A 177 -5.44 -8.92 29.10
N ASP A 178 -5.34 -7.85 28.29
CA ASP A 178 -6.49 -7.08 27.79
C ASP A 178 -7.07 -7.61 26.46
N GLY A 179 -6.65 -8.81 26.01
CA GLY A 179 -7.24 -9.52 24.87
C GLY A 179 -6.80 -9.02 23.48
N LYS A 180 -5.73 -8.22 23.41
CA LYS A 180 -5.12 -7.73 22.18
C LYS A 180 -3.99 -8.66 21.71
N PRO A 181 -3.63 -8.66 20.42
CA PRO A 181 -2.50 -9.46 19.95
C PRO A 181 -1.19 -9.04 20.64
N THR A 182 -0.29 -9.99 20.90
CA THR A 182 1.04 -9.66 21.42
C THR A 182 1.90 -8.95 20.37
N THR A 183 2.97 -8.29 20.81
CA THR A 183 3.95 -7.65 19.91
C THR A 183 4.51 -8.63 18.88
N GLY A 184 4.74 -9.90 19.27
CA GLY A 184 5.19 -10.94 18.35
C GLY A 184 4.17 -11.23 17.25
N VAL A 185 2.88 -11.31 17.60
CA VAL A 185 1.81 -11.49 16.61
C VAL A 185 1.71 -10.31 15.64
N LEU A 186 1.85 -9.07 16.15
CA LEU A 186 1.84 -7.88 15.29
C LEU A 186 3.01 -7.88 14.28
N TRP A 187 4.21 -8.27 14.71
CA TRP A 187 5.36 -8.40 13.81
C TRP A 187 5.17 -9.50 12.76
N ILE A 188 4.67 -10.66 13.16
CA ILE A 188 4.39 -11.76 12.22
C ILE A 188 3.34 -11.32 11.19
N ALA A 189 2.24 -10.71 11.64
CA ALA A 189 1.21 -10.18 10.75
C ALA A 189 1.75 -9.14 9.76
N ASN A 190 2.64 -8.25 10.23
CA ASN A 190 3.30 -7.26 9.39
C ASN A 190 4.21 -7.91 8.33
N ILE A 191 5.06 -8.85 8.73
CA ILE A 191 5.98 -9.55 7.81
C ILE A 191 5.19 -10.34 6.76
N LEU A 192 4.13 -11.05 7.17
CA LEU A 192 3.27 -11.78 6.23
C LEU A 192 2.55 -10.83 5.25
N ALA A 193 2.05 -9.68 5.73
CA ALA A 193 1.44 -8.68 4.86
C ALA A 193 2.47 -8.10 3.86
N ALA A 194 3.71 -7.86 4.29
CA ALA A 194 4.79 -7.39 3.42
C ALA A 194 5.18 -8.42 2.34
N ILE A 195 5.23 -9.72 2.70
CA ILE A 195 5.46 -10.80 1.73
C ILE A 195 4.31 -10.85 0.72
N LEU A 196 3.06 -10.85 1.18
CA LEU A 196 1.89 -10.87 0.31
C LEU A 196 1.81 -9.64 -0.60
N PHE A 197 2.28 -8.48 -0.13
CA PHE A 197 2.40 -7.29 -0.95
C PHE A 197 3.40 -7.46 -2.09
N GLY A 198 4.59 -7.98 -1.81
CA GLY A 198 5.58 -8.29 -2.84
C GLY A 198 5.09 -9.34 -3.85
N LEU A 199 4.40 -10.38 -3.38
CA LEU A 199 3.78 -11.37 -4.27
C LEU A 199 2.62 -10.77 -5.10
N GLY A 200 1.87 -9.82 -4.53
CA GLY A 200 0.79 -9.10 -5.21
C GLY A 200 1.24 -8.30 -6.42
N HIS A 201 2.54 -7.97 -6.52
CA HIS A 201 3.13 -7.28 -7.67
C HIS A 201 3.52 -8.22 -8.83
N LEU A 202 3.52 -9.53 -8.62
CA LEU A 202 3.92 -10.49 -9.66
C LEU A 202 3.04 -10.47 -10.91
N PRO A 203 1.70 -10.30 -10.85
CA PRO A 203 0.88 -10.21 -12.06
C PRO A 203 1.24 -9.01 -12.95
N ALA A 204 1.51 -7.84 -12.35
CA ALA A 204 1.96 -6.66 -13.10
C ALA A 204 3.38 -6.86 -13.66
N THR A 205 4.26 -7.49 -12.88
CA THR A 205 5.62 -7.84 -13.31
C THR A 205 5.60 -8.81 -14.49
N ALA A 206 4.72 -9.81 -14.47
CA ALA A 206 4.56 -10.81 -15.53
C ALA A 206 4.08 -10.20 -16.87
N ALA A 207 3.46 -9.02 -16.83
CA ALA A 207 3.05 -8.30 -18.03
C ALA A 207 4.25 -7.68 -18.79
N ILE A 208 5.39 -7.49 -18.12
CA ILE A 208 6.56 -6.81 -18.68
C ILE A 208 7.82 -7.68 -18.71
N MET A 209 7.90 -8.74 -17.91
CA MET A 209 9.04 -9.66 -17.90
C MET A 209 8.65 -11.08 -17.47
N THR A 210 9.46 -12.06 -17.86
CA THR A 210 9.29 -13.46 -17.44
C THR A 210 9.53 -13.61 -15.94
N ILE A 211 8.64 -14.33 -15.25
CA ILE A 211 8.79 -14.61 -13.82
C ILE A 211 9.81 -15.74 -13.60
N THR A 212 11.03 -15.37 -13.19
CA THR A 212 12.07 -16.29 -12.71
C THR A 212 12.18 -16.25 -11.18
N PRO A 213 12.85 -17.21 -10.52
CA PRO A 213 13.09 -17.14 -9.08
C PRO A 213 13.75 -15.82 -8.65
N LEU A 214 14.66 -15.28 -9.46
CA LEU A 214 15.30 -13.99 -9.20
C LEU A 214 14.30 -12.83 -9.27
N VAL A 215 13.39 -12.83 -10.26
CA VAL A 215 12.31 -11.84 -10.38
C VAL A 215 11.36 -11.91 -9.18
N VAL A 216 11.07 -13.11 -8.64
CA VAL A 216 10.27 -13.26 -7.42
C VAL A 216 10.98 -12.63 -6.22
N VAL A 217 12.29 -12.90 -6.05
CA VAL A 217 13.09 -12.28 -4.98
C VAL A 217 13.11 -10.76 -5.14
N ARG A 218 13.32 -10.25 -6.36
CA ARG A 218 13.26 -8.82 -6.67
C ARG A 218 11.92 -8.22 -6.25
N ALA A 219 10.80 -8.85 -6.63
CA ALA A 219 9.46 -8.36 -6.28
C ALA A 219 9.23 -8.34 -4.77
N LEU A 220 9.67 -9.38 -4.04
CA LEU A 220 9.57 -9.45 -2.59
C LEU A 220 10.42 -8.38 -1.90
N VAL A 221 11.63 -8.13 -2.37
CA VAL A 221 12.54 -7.14 -1.77
C VAL A 221 12.08 -5.73 -2.11
N LEU A 222 11.90 -5.40 -3.39
CA LEU A 222 11.66 -4.02 -3.81
C LEU A 222 10.29 -3.49 -3.39
N ASN A 223 9.27 -4.35 -3.35
CA ASN A 223 7.93 -3.95 -2.89
C ASN A 223 7.73 -4.26 -1.40
N GLY A 224 8.18 -5.42 -0.91
CA GLY A 224 7.90 -5.87 0.45
C GLY A 224 8.77 -5.22 1.55
N PHE A 225 10.04 -4.88 1.26
CA PHE A 225 11.00 -4.48 2.30
C PHE A 225 10.56 -3.24 3.09
N LEU A 226 10.22 -2.14 2.39
CA LEU A 226 9.71 -0.93 3.06
C LEU A 226 8.38 -1.19 3.76
N GLY A 227 7.63 -2.17 3.26
CA GLY A 227 6.36 -2.56 3.82
C GLY A 227 6.42 -3.01 5.28
N ILE A 228 7.55 -3.57 5.73
CA ILE A 228 7.80 -3.90 7.14
C ILE A 228 7.85 -2.61 7.99
N GLY A 229 8.50 -1.56 7.49
CA GLY A 229 8.55 -0.27 8.17
C GLY A 229 7.18 0.42 8.23
N PHE A 230 6.41 0.36 7.14
CA PHE A 230 5.06 0.94 7.11
C PHE A 230 4.13 0.26 8.13
N GLY A 231 4.17 -1.08 8.24
CA GLY A 231 3.36 -1.78 9.25
C GLY A 231 3.83 -1.55 10.69
N TYR A 232 5.12 -1.27 10.91
CA TYR A 232 5.61 -0.81 12.21
C TYR A 232 5.02 0.57 12.56
N PHE A 233 5.03 1.52 11.63
CA PHE A 233 4.41 2.84 11.85
C PHE A 233 2.91 2.72 12.07
N TYR A 234 2.20 1.89 11.30
CA TYR A 234 0.79 1.59 11.54
C TYR A 234 0.55 1.10 12.98
N SER A 235 1.35 0.15 13.46
CA SER A 235 1.21 -0.40 14.81
C SER A 235 1.53 0.60 15.92
N LYS A 236 2.41 1.58 15.63
CA LYS A 236 2.89 2.53 16.63
C LYS A 236 2.11 3.85 16.67
N TYR A 237 1.70 4.35 15.51
CA TYR A 237 1.13 5.68 15.35
C TYR A 237 -0.20 5.70 14.56
N GLY A 238 -0.64 4.57 14.01
CA GLY A 238 -1.89 4.45 13.26
C GLY A 238 -1.74 4.60 11.75
N LEU A 239 -2.85 4.40 11.03
CA LEU A 239 -2.85 4.19 9.57
C LEU A 239 -2.19 5.34 8.79
N GLU A 240 -2.48 6.58 9.18
CA GLU A 240 -2.00 7.78 8.48
C GLU A 240 -0.48 7.92 8.50
N SER A 241 0.19 7.33 9.50
CA SER A 241 1.65 7.31 9.58
C SER A 241 2.28 6.38 8.55
N ALA A 242 1.64 5.23 8.28
CA ALA A 242 2.05 4.29 7.23
C ALA A 242 1.80 4.91 5.85
N MET A 243 0.64 5.54 5.67
CA MET A 243 0.27 6.29 4.47
C MET A 243 1.30 7.36 4.10
N LEU A 244 1.69 8.19 5.07
CA LEU A 244 2.67 9.24 4.85
C LEU A 244 4.07 8.67 4.56
N SER A 245 4.46 7.59 5.23
CA SER A 245 5.73 6.93 4.98
C SER A 245 5.81 6.34 3.57
N HIS A 246 4.74 5.68 3.12
CA HIS A 246 4.67 5.08 1.79
C HIS A 246 4.63 6.16 0.71
N PHE A 247 3.76 7.16 0.85
CA PHE A 247 3.70 8.30 -0.05
C PHE A 247 5.08 8.96 -0.21
N SER A 248 5.83 9.12 0.88
CA SER A 248 7.18 9.70 0.84
C SER A 248 8.18 8.83 0.06
N ALA A 249 8.07 7.50 0.13
CA ALA A 249 8.87 6.60 -0.67
C ALA A 249 8.54 6.73 -2.16
N ASP A 250 7.25 6.77 -2.49
CA ASP A 250 6.77 6.89 -3.88
C ASP A 250 7.16 8.22 -4.53
N ILE A 251 7.22 9.32 -3.77
CA ILE A 251 7.75 10.58 -4.29
C ILE A 251 9.21 10.41 -4.75
N ILE A 252 10.03 9.70 -3.98
CA ILE A 252 11.41 9.43 -4.39
C ILE A 252 11.42 8.52 -5.63
N LEU A 253 10.70 7.40 -5.60
CA LEU A 253 10.71 6.42 -6.70
C LEU A 253 10.13 6.99 -8.00
N HIS A 254 8.89 7.46 -7.94
CA HIS A 254 8.08 7.72 -9.13
C HIS A 254 8.10 9.20 -9.58
N VAL A 255 8.53 10.14 -8.72
CA VAL A 255 8.60 11.56 -9.10
C VAL A 255 10.04 12.01 -9.33
N VAL A 256 10.91 11.82 -8.33
CA VAL A 256 12.30 12.29 -8.42
C VAL A 256 13.10 11.45 -9.42
N PHE A 257 12.89 10.13 -9.42
CA PHE A 257 13.62 9.21 -10.32
C PHE A 257 12.78 8.72 -11.50
N SER A 258 11.44 8.83 -11.43
CA SER A 258 10.52 8.41 -12.51
C SER A 258 10.72 6.96 -12.97
N ILE A 259 10.94 6.07 -11.99
CA ILE A 259 11.09 4.61 -12.18
C ILE A 259 9.95 3.85 -11.53
#